data_AF-A0A4S8HZ33-F1
#
_entry.id   AF-A0A4S8HZ33-F1
#
_cell.length_a   1.000
_cell.length_b   1.000
_cell.length_c   1.000
_cell.angle_alpha   90.00
_cell.angle_beta   90.00
_cell.angle_gamma   90.00
#
_symmetry.space_group_name_H-M   'P 1'
#
loop_
_entity.id
_entity.type
_entity.pdbx_description
1 polymer ?
#
loop_
_entity_poly.entity_id
_entity_poly.type
_entity_poly.pdbx_seq_one_letter_code
_entity_poly.pdbx_strand_id
1 'polypeptide(L)'
;MRTPLQKGEQVLLVTHTSWVKLIVPVLIAIAGWVAAFFLNFLEWGWTAALVGSLYFLIVYFSWKVNIWVVTNYRVIDEAGLLNHFAKESPLEKINNVSYDQTLWGRILNFGHVEIQTAAEVGATDYYNVHGPKRLKDTITLAQAEYKNIQLANQAQHMASAMGIQAGEVKYQAPSSQGIASELEKLHQLKQQGIISEEEYIKAKNKLLS
;
A
#
# COMPACT_ATOMS: atom_id res chain seq x y z
N MET A 1 -8.89 -8.92 -12.02
CA MET A 1 -9.24 -7.52 -11.81
C MET A 1 -10.40 -7.20 -12.72
N ARG A 2 -11.53 -6.81 -12.13
CA ARG A 2 -12.76 -6.41 -12.82
C ARG A 2 -12.97 -4.90 -12.76
N THR A 3 -12.37 -4.23 -11.78
CA THR A 3 -12.41 -2.78 -11.63
C THR A 3 -11.55 -2.12 -12.71
N PRO A 4 -12.10 -1.13 -13.45
CA PRO A 4 -11.33 -0.42 -14.47
C PRO A 4 -10.28 0.51 -13.85
N LEU A 5 -9.13 0.59 -14.50
CA LEU A 5 -8.05 1.50 -14.14
C LEU A 5 -8.35 2.93 -14.61
N GLN A 6 -7.96 3.92 -13.79
CA GLN A 6 -7.99 5.33 -14.17
C GLN A 6 -6.85 5.66 -15.14
N LYS A 7 -6.92 6.84 -15.77
CA LYS A 7 -5.93 7.28 -16.75
C LYS A 7 -4.56 7.47 -16.08
N GLY A 8 -3.56 6.71 -16.51
CA GLY A 8 -2.22 6.73 -15.91
C GLY A 8 -2.09 5.90 -14.62
N GLU A 9 -3.14 5.17 -14.22
CA GLU A 9 -3.08 4.22 -13.12
C GLU A 9 -2.37 2.94 -13.57
N GLN A 10 -1.37 2.52 -12.80
CA GLN A 10 -0.59 1.31 -13.05
C GLN A 10 -0.71 0.36 -11.86
N VAL A 11 -0.83 -0.93 -12.16
CA VAL A 11 -0.88 -1.97 -11.14
C VAL A 11 0.55 -2.30 -10.71
N LEU A 12 0.84 -2.08 -9.43
CA LEU A 12 2.14 -2.36 -8.82
C LEU A 12 2.21 -3.80 -8.28
N LEU A 13 1.10 -4.28 -7.71
CA LEU A 13 1.01 -5.63 -7.17
C LEU A 13 -0.43 -6.13 -7.26
N VAL A 14 -0.58 -7.39 -7.66
CA VAL A 14 -1.79 -8.17 -7.45
C VAL A 14 -1.44 -9.27 -6.46
N THR A 15 -2.17 -9.33 -5.35
CA THR A 15 -2.09 -10.42 -4.39
C THR A 15 -3.46 -11.06 -4.20
N HIS A 16 -3.44 -12.30 -3.74
CA HIS A 16 -4.62 -13.12 -3.57
C HIS A 16 -4.73 -13.55 -2.12
N THR A 17 -5.92 -14.05 -1.77
CA THR A 17 -6.07 -14.85 -0.55
C THR A 17 -5.09 -16.04 -0.60
N SER A 18 -4.57 -16.45 0.55
CA SER A 18 -3.66 -17.58 0.66
C SER A 18 -4.33 -18.88 0.22
N TRP A 19 -3.57 -19.70 -0.51
CA TRP A 19 -3.96 -21.05 -0.93
C TRP A 19 -4.27 -21.97 0.27
N VAL A 20 -3.80 -21.62 1.48
CA VAL A 20 -4.10 -22.36 2.72
C VAL A 20 -5.61 -22.48 2.95
N LYS A 21 -6.41 -21.49 2.52
CA LYS A 21 -7.89 -21.59 2.60
C LYS A 21 -8.46 -22.74 1.75
N LEU A 22 -7.73 -23.24 0.75
CA LEU A 22 -8.16 -24.35 -0.09
C LEU A 22 -7.85 -25.72 0.51
N ILE A 23 -7.00 -25.81 1.53
CA ILE A 23 -6.62 -27.10 2.14
C ILE A 23 -7.86 -27.83 2.70
N VAL A 24 -8.68 -27.15 3.50
CA VAL A 24 -9.88 -27.76 4.11
C VAL A 24 -10.88 -28.22 3.04
N PRO A 25 -11.26 -27.40 2.05
CA PRO A 25 -12.10 -27.85 0.93
C PRO A 25 -11.54 -29.04 0.15
N VAL A 26 -10.23 -29.08 -0.10
CA VAL A 26 -9.57 -30.21 -0.76
C VAL A 26 -9.68 -31.48 0.08
N LEU A 27 -9.42 -31.40 1.38
CA LEU A 27 -9.55 -32.53 2.29
C LEU A 27 -10.99 -33.06 2.36
N ILE A 28 -11.99 -32.17 2.39
CA ILE A 28 -13.41 -32.55 2.35
C ILE A 28 -13.75 -33.25 1.03
N ALA A 29 -13.27 -32.72 -0.10
CA ALA A 29 -13.48 -33.36 -1.39
C ALA A 29 -12.86 -34.77 -1.43
N ILE A 30 -11.60 -34.91 -0.99
CA ILE A 30 -10.91 -36.21 -0.90
C ILE A 30 -11.67 -37.16 0.03
N ALA A 31 -12.10 -36.71 1.22
CA ALA A 31 -12.87 -37.52 2.15
C ALA A 31 -14.21 -37.98 1.52
N GLY A 32 -14.87 -37.11 0.76
CA GLY A 32 -16.06 -37.45 -0.01
C GLY A 32 -15.81 -38.55 -1.05
N TRP A 33 -14.70 -38.46 -1.78
CA TRP A 33 -14.29 -39.50 -2.75
C TRP A 33 -13.92 -40.83 -2.07
N VAL A 34 -13.23 -40.79 -0.93
CA VAL A 34 -12.89 -41.99 -0.15
C VAL A 34 -14.16 -42.64 0.40
N ALA A 35 -15.07 -41.85 0.98
CA ALA A 35 -16.37 -42.37 1.43
C ALA A 35 -17.17 -42.97 0.27
N ALA A 36 -17.15 -42.34 -0.90
CA ALA A 36 -17.82 -42.84 -2.09
C ALA A 36 -17.31 -44.23 -2.54
N PHE A 37 -16.01 -44.48 -2.38
CA PHE A 37 -15.40 -45.77 -2.66
C PHE A 37 -15.89 -46.86 -1.69
N PHE A 38 -15.97 -46.56 -0.38
CA PHE A 38 -16.41 -47.51 0.64
C PHE A 38 -17.93 -47.74 0.69
N LEU A 39 -18.75 -46.75 0.32
CA LEU A 39 -20.21 -46.79 0.41
C LEU A 39 -20.92 -47.39 -0.82
N ASN A 40 -20.20 -48.12 -1.68
CA ASN A 40 -20.65 -48.51 -3.02
C ASN A 40 -21.04 -47.29 -3.88
N PHE A 41 -20.11 -46.88 -4.74
CA PHE A 41 -20.23 -45.70 -5.58
C PHE A 41 -21.55 -45.61 -6.36
N LEU A 42 -22.06 -46.75 -6.84
CA LEU A 42 -23.23 -46.83 -7.71
C LEU A 42 -24.58 -46.62 -7.00
N GLU A 43 -24.64 -46.77 -5.67
CA GLU A 43 -25.88 -46.54 -4.92
C GLU A 43 -25.94 -45.11 -4.37
N TRP A 44 -25.10 -44.82 -3.38
CA TRP A 44 -25.12 -43.53 -2.68
C TRP A 44 -23.75 -42.86 -2.63
N GLY A 45 -22.65 -43.59 -2.91
CA GLY A 45 -21.31 -43.04 -2.82
C GLY A 45 -21.06 -41.82 -3.73
N TRP A 46 -21.62 -41.83 -4.95
CA TRP A 46 -21.51 -40.70 -5.87
C TRP A 46 -22.04 -39.37 -5.29
N THR A 47 -23.03 -39.41 -4.38
CA THR A 47 -23.58 -38.19 -3.77
C THR A 47 -22.55 -37.49 -2.86
N ALA A 48 -21.81 -38.26 -2.07
CA ALA A 48 -20.76 -37.72 -1.20
C ALA A 48 -19.60 -37.12 -2.01
N ALA A 49 -19.18 -37.81 -3.08
CA ALA A 49 -18.17 -37.29 -4.00
C ALA A 49 -18.63 -36.02 -4.72
N LEU A 50 -19.89 -35.98 -5.17
CA LEU A 50 -20.47 -34.83 -5.84
C LEU A 50 -20.54 -33.61 -4.91
N VAL A 51 -21.08 -33.77 -3.70
CA VAL A 51 -21.22 -32.68 -2.73
C VAL A 51 -19.85 -32.14 -2.32
N GLY A 52 -18.88 -33.01 -2.03
CA GLY A 52 -17.52 -32.59 -1.69
C GLY A 52 -16.83 -31.85 -2.84
N SER A 53 -16.97 -32.34 -4.06
CA SER A 53 -16.40 -31.71 -5.26
C SER A 53 -17.07 -30.36 -5.56
N LEU A 54 -18.40 -30.28 -5.45
CA LEU A 54 -19.14 -29.04 -5.67
C LEU A 54 -18.77 -27.97 -4.63
N TYR A 55 -18.65 -28.37 -3.36
CA TYR A 55 -18.18 -27.48 -2.30
C TYR A 55 -16.77 -26.95 -2.59
N PHE A 56 -15.83 -27.83 -2.97
CA PHE A 56 -14.49 -27.42 -3.37
C PHE A 56 -14.52 -26.42 -4.53
N LEU A 57 -15.31 -26.69 -5.59
CA LEU A 57 -15.42 -25.79 -6.74
C LEU A 57 -15.93 -24.40 -6.33
N ILE A 58 -16.98 -24.32 -5.51
CA ILE A 58 -17.53 -23.04 -5.03
C ILE A 58 -16.45 -22.25 -4.27
N VAL A 59 -15.74 -22.90 -3.35
CA VAL A 59 -14.68 -22.23 -2.57
C VAL A 59 -13.50 -21.85 -3.46
N TYR A 60 -13.12 -22.69 -4.41
CA TYR A 60 -12.05 -22.41 -5.38
C TYR A 60 -12.37 -21.18 -6.24
N PHE A 61 -13.59 -21.10 -6.78
CA PHE A 61 -14.00 -19.94 -7.57
C PHE A 61 -14.08 -18.68 -6.71
N SER A 62 -14.58 -18.77 -5.48
CA SER A 62 -14.55 -17.66 -4.51
C SER A 62 -13.12 -17.19 -4.24
N TRP A 63 -12.20 -18.11 -3.95
CA TRP A 63 -10.79 -17.81 -3.74
C TRP A 63 -10.14 -17.13 -4.95
N LYS A 64 -10.49 -17.55 -6.16
CA LYS A 64 -9.94 -16.99 -7.41
C LYS A 64 -10.38 -15.55 -7.66
N VAL A 65 -11.61 -15.18 -7.27
CA VAL A 65 -12.15 -13.83 -7.49
C VAL A 65 -11.77 -12.84 -6.39
N ASN A 66 -11.41 -13.33 -5.19
CA ASN A 66 -10.99 -12.49 -4.08
C ASN A 66 -9.53 -12.07 -4.24
N ILE A 67 -9.32 -10.82 -4.66
CA ILE A 67 -8.00 -10.27 -4.98
C ILE A 67 -7.81 -8.89 -4.34
N TRP A 68 -6.57 -8.61 -3.96
CA TRP A 68 -6.12 -7.28 -3.55
C TRP A 68 -5.15 -6.73 -4.58
N VAL A 69 -5.43 -5.53 -5.06
CA VAL A 69 -4.62 -4.87 -6.08
C VAL A 69 -4.08 -3.57 -5.49
N VAL A 70 -2.76 -3.41 -5.50
CA VAL A 70 -2.11 -2.16 -5.15
C VAL A 70 -1.77 -1.44 -6.45
N THR A 71 -2.27 -0.22 -6.60
CA THR A 71 -1.93 0.68 -7.71
C THR A 71 -1.11 1.86 -7.21
N ASN A 72 -0.66 2.70 -8.12
CA ASN A 72 0.03 3.96 -7.81
C ASN A 72 -0.87 5.05 -7.19
N TYR A 73 -2.20 4.86 -7.15
CA TYR A 73 -3.16 5.82 -6.59
C TYR A 73 -3.94 5.29 -5.39
N ARG A 74 -4.27 3.99 -5.39
CA ARG A 74 -5.17 3.37 -4.40
C ARG A 74 -4.88 1.89 -4.22
N VAL A 75 -5.40 1.34 -3.14
CA VAL A 75 -5.53 -0.09 -2.92
C VAL A 75 -6.97 -0.48 -3.22
N ILE A 76 -7.15 -1.54 -4.01
CA ILE A 76 -8.45 -2.06 -4.44
C ILE A 76 -8.60 -3.47 -3.86
N ASP A 77 -9.67 -3.67 -3.09
CA ASP A 77 -10.12 -4.96 -2.61
C ASP A 77 -11.32 -5.40 -3.46
N GLU A 78 -11.14 -6.43 -4.28
CA GLU A 78 -12.22 -7.02 -5.08
C GLU A 78 -12.60 -8.37 -4.48
N ALA A 79 -13.88 -8.55 -4.19
CA ALA A 79 -14.42 -9.78 -3.63
C ALA A 79 -15.77 -10.18 -4.25
N GLY A 80 -16.12 -11.45 -4.08
CA GLY A 80 -17.44 -11.98 -4.38
C GLY A 80 -17.60 -12.61 -5.76
N LEU A 81 -18.25 -13.79 -5.78
CA LEU A 81 -18.40 -14.62 -6.98
C LEU A 81 -19.61 -14.21 -7.83
N LEU A 82 -20.79 -14.16 -7.20
CA LEU A 82 -22.06 -13.78 -7.84
C LEU A 82 -22.34 -12.29 -7.67
N ASN A 83 -22.22 -11.79 -6.43
CA ASN A 83 -22.28 -10.38 -6.14
C ASN A 83 -20.87 -9.81 -6.17
N HIS A 84 -20.64 -8.76 -6.95
CA HIS A 84 -19.33 -8.12 -7.05
C HIS A 84 -19.22 -7.01 -6.02
N PHE A 85 -18.26 -7.14 -5.12
CA PHE A 85 -17.89 -6.13 -4.16
C PHE A 85 -16.52 -5.58 -4.52
N ALA A 86 -16.39 -4.26 -4.60
CA ALA A 86 -15.13 -3.57 -4.81
C ALA A 86 -15.02 -2.43 -3.80
N LYS A 87 -13.98 -2.47 -2.97
CA LYS A 87 -13.65 -1.41 -2.02
C LYS A 87 -12.34 -0.75 -2.46
N GLU A 88 -12.38 0.57 -2.58
CA GLU A 88 -11.23 1.35 -2.99
C GLU A 88 -10.75 2.24 -1.85
N SER A 89 -9.47 2.16 -1.53
CA SER A 89 -8.83 2.94 -0.48
C SER A 89 -7.68 3.76 -1.08
N PRO A 90 -7.87 5.07 -1.29
CA PRO A 90 -6.81 5.95 -1.79
C PRO A 90 -5.56 5.91 -0.89
N LEU A 91 -4.37 5.93 -1.50
CA LEU A 91 -3.11 5.87 -0.76
C LEU A 91 -2.95 7.03 0.24
N GLU A 92 -3.52 8.20 -0.06
CA GLU A 92 -3.55 9.38 0.82
C GLU A 92 -4.34 9.16 2.11
N LYS A 93 -5.40 8.36 2.01
CA LYS A 93 -6.30 8.12 3.14
C LYS A 93 -5.78 6.99 4.01
N ILE A 94 -4.75 6.26 3.60
CA ILE A 94 -4.16 5.18 4.39
C ILE A 94 -3.18 5.80 5.39
N ASN A 95 -3.52 5.70 6.68
CA ASN A 95 -2.70 6.24 7.77
C ASN A 95 -1.59 5.28 8.17
N ASN A 96 -1.92 3.99 8.26
CA ASN A 96 -0.98 2.95 8.68
C ASN A 96 -1.33 1.62 8.03
N VAL A 97 -0.29 0.82 7.75
CA VAL A 97 -0.41 -0.56 7.27
C VAL A 97 0.47 -1.45 8.13
N SER A 98 -0.16 -2.29 8.94
CA SER A 98 0.48 -3.32 9.76
C SER A 98 0.30 -4.68 9.10
N TYR A 99 1.23 -5.60 9.39
CA TYR A 99 1.05 -7.00 9.06
C TYR A 99 1.61 -7.87 10.16
N ASP A 100 1.01 -9.05 10.30
CA ASP A 100 1.44 -10.04 11.27
C ASP A 100 1.39 -11.44 10.65
N GLN A 101 2.40 -12.23 11.02
CA GLN A 101 2.57 -13.59 10.53
C GLN A 101 2.91 -14.50 11.69
N THR A 102 2.11 -15.55 11.84
CA THR A 102 2.43 -16.67 12.73
C THR A 102 3.63 -17.45 12.19
N LEU A 103 4.18 -18.38 12.98
CA LEU A 103 5.29 -19.23 12.54
C LEU A 103 4.93 -20.00 11.24
N TRP A 104 3.74 -20.60 11.22
CA TRP A 104 3.20 -21.26 10.02
C TRP A 104 2.93 -20.28 8.88
N GLY A 105 2.47 -19.07 9.19
CA GLY A 105 2.29 -17.99 8.23
C GLY A 105 3.59 -17.61 7.51
N ARG A 106 4.74 -17.63 8.19
CA ARG A 106 6.05 -17.37 7.56
C ARG A 106 6.47 -18.50 6.62
N ILE A 107 6.27 -19.76 7.04
CA ILE A 107 6.63 -20.94 6.23
C ILE A 107 5.76 -21.02 4.97
N LEU A 108 4.45 -20.81 5.12
CA LEU A 108 3.47 -20.93 4.04
C LEU A 108 3.18 -19.60 3.34
N ASN A 109 3.94 -18.55 3.68
CA ASN A 109 3.85 -17.18 3.14
C ASN A 109 2.43 -16.59 3.17
N PHE A 110 1.72 -16.74 4.30
CA PHE A 110 0.46 -16.05 4.54
C PHE A 110 0.48 -15.29 5.87
N GLY A 111 -0.48 -14.40 6.05
CA GLY A 111 -0.68 -13.75 7.33
C GLY A 111 -1.87 -12.81 7.32
N HIS A 112 -1.86 -11.91 8.28
CA HIS A 112 -2.85 -10.88 8.48
C HIS A 112 -2.29 -9.54 8.02
N VAL A 113 -3.13 -8.71 7.41
CA VAL A 113 -2.79 -7.32 7.07
C VAL A 113 -3.88 -6.44 7.60
N GLU A 114 -3.49 -5.42 8.36
CA GLU A 114 -4.37 -4.43 8.93
C GLU A 114 -4.12 -3.10 8.21
N ILE A 115 -5.16 -2.53 7.63
CA ILE A 115 -5.09 -1.24 6.93
C ILE A 115 -5.97 -0.25 7.68
N GLN A 116 -5.36 0.80 8.21
CA GLN A 116 -6.06 1.89 8.87
C GLN A 116 -6.22 3.05 7.90
N THR A 117 -7.47 3.48 7.69
CA THR A 117 -7.79 4.60 6.80
C THR A 117 -8.37 5.78 7.59
N ALA A 118 -8.13 7.00 7.13
CA ALA A 118 -8.66 8.22 7.72
C ALA A 118 -10.17 8.37 7.53
N ALA A 119 -10.77 7.64 6.57
CA ALA A 119 -12.19 7.74 6.24
C ALA A 119 -13.07 6.76 7.03
N GLU A 120 -12.49 5.71 7.60
CA GLU A 120 -13.23 4.69 8.36
C GLU A 120 -12.88 4.78 9.83
N VAL A 121 -13.89 4.60 10.68
CA VAL A 121 -13.67 4.51 12.13
C VAL A 121 -13.13 3.11 12.42
N GLY A 122 -11.81 3.00 12.52
CA GLY A 122 -11.11 1.76 12.87
C GLY A 122 -10.20 1.23 11.76
N ALA A 123 -9.70 0.03 11.97
CA ALA A 123 -8.86 -0.67 11.02
C ALA A 123 -9.69 -1.66 10.19
N THR A 124 -9.35 -1.82 8.91
CA THR A 124 -9.84 -2.95 8.12
C THR A 124 -8.85 -4.12 8.22
N ASP A 125 -9.34 -5.22 8.76
CA ASP A 125 -8.61 -6.46 9.00
C ASP A 125 -8.75 -7.43 7.82
N TYR A 126 -7.62 -7.77 7.18
CA TYR A 126 -7.55 -8.73 6.07
C TYR A 126 -6.81 -10.01 6.47
N TYR A 127 -7.58 -11.08 6.66
CA TYR A 127 -7.05 -12.37 7.09
C TYR A 127 -6.60 -13.27 5.93
N ASN A 128 -5.50 -13.98 6.16
CA ASN A 128 -4.91 -14.97 5.25
C ASN A 128 -4.49 -14.37 3.91
N VAL A 129 -3.90 -13.17 3.93
CA VAL A 129 -3.29 -12.55 2.75
C VAL A 129 -2.05 -13.33 2.36
N HIS A 130 -1.87 -13.64 1.08
CA HIS A 130 -0.64 -14.22 0.58
C HIS A 130 0.46 -13.16 0.45
N GLY A 131 1.63 -13.42 1.01
CA GLY A 131 2.75 -12.47 1.02
C GLY A 131 2.40 -11.14 1.70
N PRO A 132 1.95 -11.13 2.97
CA PRO A 132 1.49 -9.92 3.65
C PRO A 132 2.59 -8.85 3.77
N LYS A 133 3.84 -9.28 3.98
CA LYS A 133 5.00 -8.40 3.96
C LYS A 133 5.15 -7.68 2.62
N ARG A 134 5.05 -8.42 1.50
CA ARG A 134 5.15 -7.87 0.15
C ARG A 134 4.03 -6.86 -0.11
N LEU A 135 2.81 -7.15 0.35
CA LEU A 135 1.68 -6.22 0.24
C LEU A 135 1.99 -4.92 0.98
N LYS A 136 2.36 -5.01 2.26
CA LYS A 136 2.70 -3.85 3.09
C LYS A 136 3.84 -3.03 2.51
N ASP A 137 4.94 -3.67 2.13
CA ASP A 137 6.10 -2.99 1.55
C ASP A 137 5.73 -2.29 0.23
N THR A 138 4.91 -2.92 -0.61
CA THR A 138 4.44 -2.29 -1.87
C THR A 138 3.55 -1.07 -1.60
N ILE A 139 2.63 -1.15 -0.63
CA ILE A 139 1.78 -0.01 -0.28
C ILE A 139 2.63 1.15 0.25
N THR A 140 3.59 0.87 1.16
CA THR A 140 4.48 1.90 1.70
C THR A 140 5.33 2.55 0.61
N LEU A 141 5.88 1.77 -0.32
CA LEU A 141 6.63 2.30 -1.46
C LEU A 141 5.75 3.16 -2.37
N ALA A 142 4.55 2.68 -2.70
CA ALA A 142 3.58 3.42 -3.50
C ALA A 142 3.19 4.75 -2.84
N GLN A 143 2.98 4.77 -1.51
CA GLN A 143 2.70 5.99 -0.76
C GLN A 143 3.87 7.00 -0.83
N ALA A 144 5.11 6.52 -0.72
CA ALA A 144 6.29 7.37 -0.81
C ALA A 144 6.45 7.99 -2.21
N GLU A 145 6.30 7.17 -3.27
CA GLU A 145 6.33 7.65 -4.65
C GLU A 145 5.23 8.66 -4.93
N TYR A 146 4.01 8.35 -4.49
CA TYR A 146 2.85 9.21 -4.67
C TYR A 146 3.03 10.57 -3.98
N LYS A 147 3.61 10.59 -2.77
CA LYS A 147 3.95 11.84 -2.05
C LYS A 147 5.04 12.65 -2.78
N ASN A 148 6.07 11.98 -3.32
CA ASN A 148 7.12 12.65 -4.08
C ASN A 148 6.59 13.31 -5.35
N ILE A 149 5.68 12.63 -6.07
CA ILE A 149 5.02 13.20 -7.26
C ILE A 149 4.21 14.45 -6.89
N GLN A 150 3.47 14.42 -5.79
CA GLN A 150 2.74 15.60 -5.31
C GLN A 150 3.66 16.76 -4.95
N LEU A 151 4.74 16.49 -4.24
CA LEU A 151 5.74 17.51 -3.87
C LEU A 151 6.38 18.13 -5.11
N ALA A 152 6.73 17.32 -6.11
CA ALA A 152 7.29 17.80 -7.37
C ALA A 152 6.30 18.69 -8.13
N ASN A 153 5.04 18.25 -8.25
CA ASN A 153 3.98 19.05 -8.88
C ASN A 153 3.75 20.35 -8.11
N GLN A 154 3.70 20.29 -6.77
CA GLN A 154 3.53 21.47 -5.93
C GLN A 154 4.71 22.44 -6.07
N ALA A 155 5.94 21.95 -6.05
CA ALA A 155 7.14 22.76 -6.27
C ALA A 155 7.14 23.43 -7.64
N GLN A 156 6.70 22.72 -8.68
CA GLN A 156 6.58 23.26 -10.03
C GLN A 156 5.50 24.35 -10.12
N HIS A 157 4.33 24.13 -9.49
CA HIS A 157 3.30 25.17 -9.40
C HIS A 157 3.77 26.39 -8.62
N MET A 158 4.48 26.21 -7.50
CA MET A 158 5.07 27.30 -6.73
C MET A 158 6.13 28.05 -7.54
N ALA A 159 7.04 27.34 -8.23
CA ALA A 159 8.04 27.96 -9.10
C ALA A 159 7.38 28.81 -10.19
N SER A 160 6.33 28.29 -10.84
CA SER A 160 5.58 29.04 -11.86
C SER A 160 4.85 30.26 -11.29
N ALA A 161 4.29 30.17 -10.07
CA ALA A 161 3.64 31.30 -9.38
C ALA A 161 4.65 32.36 -8.91
N MET A 162 5.88 31.95 -8.62
CA MET A 162 7.01 32.85 -8.32
C MET A 162 7.67 33.43 -9.57
N GLY A 163 7.15 33.13 -10.77
CA GLY A 163 7.74 33.59 -12.04
C GLY A 163 9.02 32.86 -12.45
N ILE A 164 9.41 31.80 -11.73
CA ILE A 164 10.56 30.96 -12.05
C ILE A 164 10.13 29.94 -13.11
N GLN A 165 10.45 30.22 -14.37
CA GLN A 165 10.18 29.29 -15.47
C GLN A 165 11.13 28.09 -15.41
N ALA A 166 10.60 26.88 -15.71
CA ALA A 166 11.30 25.59 -15.64
C ALA A 166 12.47 25.42 -16.64
N GLY A 167 12.98 26.50 -17.24
CA GLY A 167 14.18 26.55 -18.06
C GLY A 167 15.32 27.40 -17.48
N GLU A 168 15.11 28.13 -16.38
CA GLU A 168 16.11 29.04 -15.79
C GLU A 168 16.76 28.49 -14.50
N VAL A 169 16.60 27.21 -14.18
CA VAL A 169 17.34 26.60 -13.07
C VAL A 169 18.75 26.26 -13.54
N LYS A 170 19.57 27.30 -13.77
CA LYS A 170 21.01 27.16 -13.58
C LYS A 170 21.20 26.96 -12.08
N TYR A 171 21.90 25.91 -11.68
CA TYR A 171 22.51 25.88 -10.34
C TYR A 171 23.46 27.08 -10.27
N GLN A 172 22.94 28.23 -9.84
CA GLN A 172 23.76 29.34 -9.39
C GLN A 172 24.20 28.94 -7.98
N ALA A 173 25.51 28.73 -7.83
CA ALA A 173 26.16 28.76 -6.52
C ALA A 173 25.63 29.98 -5.75
N PRO A 174 25.46 29.89 -4.41
CA PRO A 174 24.78 30.92 -3.62
C PRO A 174 25.29 32.30 -4.03
N SER A 175 24.42 33.09 -4.64
CA SER A 175 24.80 34.42 -5.12
C SER A 175 25.19 35.26 -3.91
N SER A 176 26.14 36.17 -4.07
CA SER A 176 26.59 37.10 -3.01
C SER A 176 25.43 37.89 -2.37
N GLN A 177 24.30 38.03 -3.08
CA GLN A 177 23.05 38.59 -2.57
C GLN A 177 22.35 37.71 -1.52
N GLY A 178 22.39 36.37 -1.68
CA GLY A 178 21.83 35.43 -0.71
C GLY A 178 22.56 35.48 0.63
N ILE A 179 23.90 35.44 0.59
CA ILE A 179 24.75 35.56 1.77
C ILE A 179 24.54 36.91 2.48
N ALA A 180 24.44 38.01 1.72
CA ALA A 180 24.15 39.32 2.28
C ALA A 180 22.80 39.38 3.00
N SER A 181 21.75 38.79 2.42
CA SER A 181 20.41 38.75 3.02
C SER A 181 20.34 37.89 4.30
N GLU A 182 21.08 36.78 4.35
CA GLU A 182 21.19 35.95 5.56
C GLU A 182 21.96 36.67 6.68
N LEU A 183 23.02 37.40 6.34
CA LEU A 183 23.76 38.23 7.30
C LEU A 183 22.89 39.35 7.88
N GLU A 184 22.05 39.98 7.05
CA GLU A 184 21.11 41.02 7.48
C GLU A 184 20.04 40.46 8.44
N LYS A 185 19.51 39.27 8.14
CA LYS A 185 18.55 38.58 9.01
C LYS A 185 19.17 38.17 10.36
N LEU A 186 20.40 37.66 10.35
CA LEU A 186 21.15 37.37 11.58
C LEU A 186 21.41 38.63 12.42
N HIS A 187 21.72 39.75 11.77
CA HIS A 187 21.91 41.03 12.45
C HIS A 187 20.61 41.52 13.10
N GLN A 188 19.47 41.34 12.42
CA GLN A 188 18.15 41.71 12.95
C GLN A 188 17.77 40.87 14.17
N LEU A 189 18.03 39.56 14.16
CA LEU A 189 17.79 38.67 15.30
C LEU A 189 18.64 39.06 16.52
N LYS A 190 19.87 39.51 16.30
CA LYS A 190 20.74 40.06 17.33
C LYS A 190 20.17 41.36 17.93
N GLN A 191 19.72 42.30 17.09
CA GLN A 191 19.10 43.55 17.57
C GLN A 191 17.82 43.31 18.38
N GLN A 192 17.07 42.26 18.04
CA GLN A 192 15.89 41.84 18.79
C GLN A 192 16.21 41.08 20.09
N GLY A 193 17.50 40.82 20.38
CA GLY A 193 17.94 40.11 21.58
C GLY A 193 17.62 38.61 21.58
N ILE A 194 17.26 38.05 20.42
CA ILE A 194 16.86 36.63 20.28
C ILE A 194 18.08 35.71 20.31
N ILE A 195 19.23 36.19 19.82
CA ILE A 195 20.48 35.45 19.79
C ILE A 195 21.58 36.20 20.53
N SER A 196 22.48 35.45 21.16
CA SER A 196 23.65 36.02 21.83
C SER A 196 24.72 36.48 20.83
N GLU A 197 25.61 37.38 21.28
CA GLU A 197 26.73 37.88 20.46
C GLU A 197 27.63 36.74 19.95
N GLU A 198 27.86 35.72 20.79
CA GLU A 198 28.71 34.59 20.46
C GLU A 198 28.10 33.70 19.35
N GLU A 199 26.78 33.46 19.41
CA GLU A 199 26.05 32.69 18.40
C GLU A 199 26.00 33.43 17.06
N TYR A 200 25.83 34.76 17.10
CA TYR A 200 25.88 35.60 15.91
C TYR A 200 27.23 35.51 15.20
N ILE A 201 28.34 35.62 15.94
CA ILE A 201 29.69 35.55 15.37
C ILE A 201 29.97 34.17 14.76
N LYS A 202 29.54 33.09 15.44
CA LYS A 202 29.70 31.71 14.95
C LYS A 202 28.93 31.46 13.66
N ALA A 203 27.69 31.96 13.56
CA ALA A 203 26.87 31.85 12.36
C ALA A 203 27.43 32.69 11.20
N LYS A 204 27.85 33.94 11.48
CA LYS A 204 28.48 34.83 10.51
C LYS A 204 29.74 34.22 9.90
N ASN A 205 30.63 33.65 10.72
CA ASN A 205 31.87 33.05 10.23
C ASN A 205 31.64 31.80 9.37
N LYS A 206 30.59 31.04 9.67
CA LYS A 206 30.20 29.86 8.87
C LYS A 206 29.64 30.23 7.49
N LEU A 207 29.02 31.40 7.37
CA LEU A 207 28.48 31.93 6.10
C LEU A 207 29.54 32.63 5.25
N LEU A 208 30.64 33.06 5.86
CA LEU A 208 31.76 33.75 5.20
C LEU A 208 32.95 32.84 4.87
N SER A 209 32.94 31.57 5.29
CA SER A 209 33.95 30.56 4.96
C SER A 209 33.55 29.73 3.75
#